data_AF-A0A4P7GIZ8-F1
#
_entry.id   AF-A0A4P7GIZ8-F1
#
_cell.length_a   1.000
_cell.length_b   1.000
_cell.length_c   1.000
_cell.angle_alpha   90.00
_cell.angle_beta   90.00
_cell.angle_gamma   90.00
#
_symmetry.space_group_name_H-M   'P 1'
#
loop_
_entity.id
_entity.type
_entity.pdbx_description
1 polymer ?
#
loop_
_entity_poly.entity_id
_entity_poly.type
_entity_poly.pdbx_seq_one_letter_code
_entity_poly.pdbx_strand_id
1 'polypeptide(L)'
;MAQKLNIDRIWWRNVQPGEFYNIERYPQIQGGGGSLYIEIPSSMVEATLDFLDATGANVDALPVITIEAGVVGHPGLTGPIEFQRKKGSRMRIARQNRQQTSSARHPAWMAARGFPSAPDDVANKEAALPYFPEGGLRIYIAKTVEGDYYAGFTKGPRPDNMKHNHPMWDLYPQGKVVGGVIDAD
;
A
#
# COMPACT_ATOMS: atom_id res chain seq x y z
N MET A 1 -12.38 25.82 6.42
CA MET A 1 -12.68 24.70 7.34
C MET A 1 -12.28 23.41 6.63
N ALA A 2 -11.59 22.48 7.29
CA ALA A 2 -11.30 21.19 6.68
C ALA A 2 -12.60 20.38 6.59
N GLN A 3 -12.94 19.90 5.40
CA GLN A 3 -14.09 19.03 5.19
C GLN A 3 -13.83 17.71 5.93
N LYS A 4 -14.76 17.33 6.82
CA LYS A 4 -14.73 16.00 7.44
C LYS A 4 -15.28 15.00 6.43
N LEU A 5 -14.52 13.93 6.19
CA LEU A 5 -14.95 12.80 5.35
C LEU A 5 -15.49 11.71 6.26
N ASN A 6 -16.60 11.09 5.86
CA ASN A 6 -17.15 9.91 6.53
C ASN A 6 -16.51 8.68 5.91
N ILE A 7 -15.61 8.05 6.65
CA ILE A 7 -14.92 6.83 6.21
C ILE A 7 -15.84 5.64 6.44
N ASP A 8 -16.04 4.83 5.40
CA ASP A 8 -16.75 3.55 5.44
C ASP A 8 -15.77 2.44 5.82
N ARG A 9 -14.66 2.31 5.07
CA ARG A 9 -13.70 1.22 5.24
C ARG A 9 -12.27 1.67 5.01
N ILE A 10 -11.31 1.02 5.65
CA ILE A 10 -9.87 1.24 5.44
C ILE A 10 -9.19 -0.07 5.10
N TRP A 11 -8.74 -0.21 3.86
CA TRP A 11 -7.81 -1.26 3.46
C TRP A 11 -6.38 -0.86 3.82
N TRP A 12 -5.57 -1.79 4.34
CA TRP A 12 -4.19 -1.49 4.68
C TRP A 12 -3.25 -2.69 4.53
N ARG A 13 -1.95 -2.41 4.37
CA ARG A 13 -0.89 -3.41 4.17
C ARG A 13 0.43 -2.99 4.79
N ASN A 14 1.03 -3.89 5.58
CA ASN A 14 2.41 -3.80 6.05
C ASN A 14 3.40 -4.06 4.89
N VAL A 15 4.04 -3.03 4.37
CA VAL A 15 5.11 -3.17 3.37
C VAL A 15 6.28 -3.92 4.01
N GLN A 16 6.78 -4.96 3.35
CA GLN A 16 7.91 -5.75 3.82
C GLN A 16 9.25 -5.13 3.35
N PRO A 17 10.37 -5.33 4.06
CA PRO A 17 11.68 -4.83 3.63
C PRO A 17 12.08 -5.25 2.21
N GLY A 18 11.74 -6.48 1.82
CA GLY A 18 11.96 -6.96 0.44
C GLY A 18 11.10 -6.25 -0.60
N GLU A 19 9.85 -5.91 -0.27
CA GLU A 19 8.97 -5.11 -1.13
C GLU A 19 9.47 -3.67 -1.23
N PHE A 20 9.93 -3.08 -0.11
CA PHE A 20 10.54 -1.76 -0.07
C PHE A 20 11.77 -1.68 -0.99
N TYR A 21 12.72 -2.61 -0.85
CA TYR A 21 13.85 -2.71 -1.78
C TYR A 21 13.39 -2.79 -3.25
N ASN A 22 12.40 -3.63 -3.54
CA ASN A 22 11.90 -3.83 -4.89
C ASN A 22 11.28 -2.58 -5.51
N ILE A 23 10.60 -1.75 -4.72
CA ILE A 23 10.02 -0.50 -5.20
C ILE A 23 11.06 0.64 -5.26
N GLU A 24 12.17 0.53 -4.55
CA GLU A 24 13.21 1.58 -4.53
C GLU A 24 14.39 1.33 -5.47
N ARG A 25 14.71 0.07 -5.80
CA ARG A 25 15.88 -0.27 -6.64
C ARG A 25 15.77 0.18 -8.10
N TYR A 26 16.89 0.24 -8.80
CA TYR A 26 16.87 0.37 -10.26
C TYR A 26 16.16 -0.84 -10.90
N PRO A 27 15.25 -0.65 -11.88
CA PRO A 27 14.38 -1.72 -12.35
C PRO A 27 15.13 -2.89 -13.00
N GLN A 28 16.17 -2.58 -13.78
CA GLN A 28 17.00 -3.55 -14.47
C GLN A 28 18.12 -4.03 -13.53
N ILE A 29 18.13 -5.33 -13.24
CA ILE A 29 19.21 -5.97 -12.49
C ILE A 29 19.79 -7.12 -13.31
N GLN A 30 21.08 -7.38 -13.11
CA GLN A 30 21.78 -8.49 -13.75
C GLN A 30 21.13 -9.82 -13.31
N GLY A 31 20.64 -10.61 -14.26
CA GLY A 31 19.95 -11.88 -14.01
C GLY A 31 18.41 -11.86 -14.04
N GLY A 32 17.77 -10.72 -14.30
CA GLY A 32 16.33 -10.63 -14.63
C GLY A 32 15.49 -9.64 -13.82
N GLY A 33 14.31 -9.27 -14.32
CA GLY A 33 13.41 -8.26 -13.76
C GLY A 33 12.59 -8.75 -12.56
N GLY A 34 13.19 -8.73 -11.37
CA GLY A 34 12.51 -9.07 -10.11
C GLY A 34 11.25 -8.23 -9.84
N SER A 35 10.49 -8.55 -8.79
CA SER A 35 9.27 -7.83 -8.41
C SER A 35 9.51 -6.32 -8.27
N LEU A 36 8.56 -5.50 -8.71
CA LEU A 36 8.58 -4.01 -8.70
C LEU A 36 7.25 -3.44 -8.15
N TYR A 37 6.60 -4.21 -7.28
CA TYR A 37 5.24 -4.02 -6.80
C TYR A 37 5.13 -4.39 -5.32
N ILE A 38 4.00 -4.03 -4.71
CA ILE A 38 3.64 -4.46 -3.35
C ILE A 38 2.70 -5.66 -3.47
N GLU A 39 2.98 -6.75 -2.76
CA GLU A 39 2.22 -7.99 -2.86
C GLU A 39 1.00 -8.01 -1.92
N ILE A 40 -0.10 -8.53 -2.44
CA ILE A 40 -1.31 -8.84 -1.70
C ILE A 40 -1.40 -10.36 -1.61
N PRO A 41 -1.15 -10.94 -0.41
CA PRO A 41 -1.14 -12.38 -0.22
C PRO A 41 -2.55 -12.95 -0.39
N SER A 42 -2.65 -14.24 -0.75
CA SER A 42 -3.93 -14.92 -1.02
C SER A 42 -4.93 -14.78 0.13
N SER A 43 -4.45 -14.77 1.37
CA SER A 43 -5.26 -14.58 2.58
C SER A 43 -5.96 -13.21 2.66
N MET A 44 -5.54 -12.22 1.86
CA MET A 44 -6.15 -10.89 1.80
C MET A 44 -6.95 -10.66 0.52
N VAL A 45 -6.90 -11.56 -0.45
CA VAL A 45 -7.46 -11.32 -1.79
C VAL A 45 -8.97 -11.15 -1.73
N GLU A 46 -9.68 -11.99 -0.98
CA GLU A 46 -11.14 -11.89 -0.82
C GLU A 46 -11.55 -10.53 -0.23
N ALA A 47 -10.97 -10.15 0.91
CA ALA A 47 -11.24 -8.85 1.54
C ALA A 47 -10.81 -7.66 0.66
N THR A 48 -9.76 -7.81 -0.15
CA THR A 48 -9.34 -6.77 -1.10
C THR A 48 -10.35 -6.61 -2.22
N LEU A 49 -10.85 -7.72 -2.79
CA LEU A 49 -11.88 -7.67 -3.83
C LEU A 49 -13.16 -7.07 -3.29
N ASP A 50 -13.56 -7.42 -2.07
CA ASP A 50 -14.73 -6.83 -1.43
C ASP A 50 -14.61 -5.32 -1.18
N PHE A 51 -13.44 -4.88 -0.71
CA PHE A 51 -13.14 -3.45 -0.57
C PHE A 51 -13.24 -2.68 -1.91
N LEU A 52 -12.85 -3.34 -3.01
CA LEU A 52 -12.86 -2.81 -4.37
C LEU A 52 -14.21 -3.02 -5.12
N ASP A 53 -15.28 -3.43 -4.42
CA ASP A 53 -16.60 -3.75 -4.99
C ASP A 53 -16.57 -4.82 -6.11
N ALA A 54 -15.65 -5.79 -5.96
CA ALA A 54 -15.44 -6.91 -6.88
C ALA A 54 -15.62 -8.27 -6.20
N THR A 55 -16.45 -8.34 -5.15
CA THR A 55 -16.72 -9.55 -4.37
C THR A 55 -17.12 -10.73 -5.26
N GLY A 56 -16.53 -11.90 -5.02
CA GLY A 56 -16.80 -13.12 -5.80
C GLY A 56 -16.16 -13.17 -7.18
N ALA A 57 -15.39 -12.15 -7.59
CA ALA A 57 -14.68 -12.19 -8.86
C ALA A 57 -13.64 -13.31 -8.91
N ASN A 58 -13.55 -13.98 -10.07
CA ASN A 58 -12.52 -14.98 -10.31
C ASN A 58 -11.15 -14.30 -10.48
N VAL A 59 -10.28 -14.43 -9.46
CA VAL A 59 -8.92 -13.86 -9.43
C VAL A 59 -8.10 -14.26 -10.66
N ASP A 60 -8.25 -15.50 -11.14
CA ASP A 60 -7.49 -16.00 -12.27
C ASP A 60 -7.96 -15.42 -13.61
N ALA A 61 -9.15 -14.81 -13.67
CA ALA A 61 -9.66 -14.11 -14.83
C ALA A 61 -9.80 -12.58 -14.61
N LEU A 62 -9.30 -12.07 -13.48
CA LEU A 62 -9.52 -10.70 -13.06
C LEU A 62 -8.83 -9.71 -14.01
N PRO A 63 -9.56 -8.72 -14.57
CA PRO A 63 -8.94 -7.60 -15.27
C PRO A 63 -8.13 -6.73 -14.28
N VAL A 64 -7.38 -5.77 -14.80
CA VAL A 64 -6.76 -4.74 -13.95
C VAL A 64 -7.89 -3.91 -13.33
N ILE A 65 -7.90 -3.81 -12.01
CA ILE A 65 -8.79 -2.88 -11.29
C ILE A 65 -7.98 -1.63 -10.99
N THR A 66 -8.46 -0.47 -11.43
CA THR A 66 -7.83 0.82 -11.14
C THR A 66 -8.81 1.67 -10.37
N ILE A 67 -8.36 2.20 -9.24
CA ILE A 67 -9.08 3.25 -8.50
C ILE A 67 -8.30 4.56 -8.64
N GLU A 68 -9.01 5.67 -8.71
CA GLU A 68 -8.44 7.00 -8.53
C GLU A 68 -8.58 7.37 -7.05
N ALA A 69 -7.45 7.60 -6.37
CA ALA A 69 -7.44 7.94 -4.96
C ALA A 69 -6.91 9.36 -4.75
N GLY A 70 -7.50 10.09 -3.79
CA GLY A 70 -6.96 11.33 -3.27
C GLY A 70 -5.80 11.10 -2.31
N VAL A 71 -5.03 12.14 -2.02
CA VAL A 71 -3.98 12.11 -0.99
C VAL A 71 -4.52 12.65 0.33
N VAL A 72 -4.45 11.84 1.40
CA VAL A 72 -4.87 12.28 2.73
C VAL A 72 -4.12 13.57 3.14
N GLY A 73 -4.89 14.57 3.59
CA GLY A 73 -4.37 15.88 4.02
C GLY A 73 -3.97 16.82 2.87
N HIS A 74 -4.15 16.44 1.61
CA HIS A 74 -3.75 17.24 0.44
C HIS A 74 -4.87 17.31 -0.60
N PRO A 75 -5.87 18.20 -0.41
CA PRO A 75 -6.98 18.35 -1.34
C PRO A 75 -6.52 18.65 -2.78
N GLY A 76 -7.21 18.06 -3.77
CA GLY A 76 -6.93 18.27 -5.19
C GLY A 76 -5.74 17.47 -5.74
N LEU A 77 -5.00 16.75 -4.91
CA LEU A 77 -3.97 15.82 -5.37
C LEU A 77 -4.53 14.40 -5.41
N THR A 78 -4.51 13.79 -6.59
CA THR A 78 -5.00 12.43 -6.83
C THR A 78 -4.01 11.61 -7.65
N GLY A 79 -4.20 10.30 -7.68
CA GLY A 79 -3.55 9.45 -8.66
C GLY A 79 -4.12 8.02 -8.70
N PRO A 80 -3.72 7.23 -9.71
CA PRO A 80 -4.20 5.87 -9.86
C PRO A 80 -3.54 4.92 -8.87
N ILE A 81 -4.28 3.88 -8.48
CA ILE A 81 -3.76 2.68 -7.83
C ILE A 81 -4.25 1.47 -8.62
N GLU A 82 -3.31 0.75 -9.24
CA GLU A 82 -3.61 -0.43 -10.06
C GLU A 82 -3.45 -1.73 -9.26
N PHE A 83 -4.53 -2.50 -9.19
CA PHE A 83 -4.56 -3.85 -8.64
C PHE A 83 -4.56 -4.88 -9.77
N GLN A 84 -3.64 -5.83 -9.69
CA GLN A 84 -3.46 -6.85 -10.73
C GLN A 84 -3.35 -8.24 -10.12
N ARG A 85 -3.87 -9.26 -10.83
CA ARG A 85 -3.67 -10.66 -10.45
C ARG A 85 -2.20 -11.08 -10.51
N LYS A 86 -1.87 -12.10 -9.73
CA LYS A 86 -0.55 -12.75 -9.68
C LYS A 86 -0.71 -14.26 -9.53
N LYS A 87 0.27 -15.02 -10.03
CA LYS A 87 0.31 -16.49 -9.91
C LYS A 87 0.11 -16.96 -8.47
N GLY A 88 -0.71 -18.02 -8.34
CA GLY A 88 -1.05 -18.66 -7.06
C GLY A 88 -2.15 -17.91 -6.31
N SER A 89 -3.17 -17.42 -7.02
CA SER A 89 -4.33 -16.73 -6.43
C SER A 89 -3.92 -15.58 -5.50
N ARG A 90 -2.94 -14.79 -5.93
CA ARG A 90 -2.47 -13.58 -5.24
C ARG A 90 -2.81 -12.36 -6.06
N MET A 91 -2.72 -11.19 -5.44
CA MET A 91 -2.79 -9.91 -6.15
C MET A 91 -1.54 -9.07 -5.87
N ARG A 92 -1.45 -7.93 -6.54
CA ARG A 92 -0.41 -6.93 -6.31
C ARG A 92 -0.95 -5.53 -6.56
N ILE A 93 -0.37 -4.55 -5.88
CA ILE A 93 -0.44 -3.16 -6.30
C ILE A 93 0.71 -2.92 -7.28
N ALA A 94 0.39 -2.78 -8.56
CA ALA A 94 1.35 -2.73 -9.64
C ALA A 94 2.00 -1.35 -9.80
N ARG A 95 3.09 -1.29 -10.58
CA ARG A 95 3.75 -0.03 -11.00
C ARG A 95 4.27 0.84 -9.85
N GLN A 96 4.64 0.22 -8.74
CA GLN A 96 5.08 0.92 -7.53
C GLN A 96 6.57 1.26 -7.50
N ASN A 97 7.41 0.70 -8.36
CA ASN A 97 8.81 1.12 -8.41
C ASN A 97 8.94 2.57 -8.90
N ARG A 98 9.67 3.44 -8.17
CA ARG A 98 9.78 4.89 -8.50
C ARG A 98 10.74 5.20 -9.64
N GLN A 99 11.70 4.31 -9.89
CA GLN A 99 12.73 4.49 -10.90
C GLN A 99 12.33 3.96 -12.28
N GLN A 100 11.22 3.23 -12.40
CA GLN A 100 10.73 2.73 -13.68
C GLN A 100 10.03 3.83 -14.48
N THR A 101 10.26 3.90 -15.80
CA THR A 101 9.62 4.89 -16.69
C THR A 101 8.10 4.79 -16.68
N SER A 102 7.57 3.57 -16.53
CA SER A 102 6.14 3.31 -16.42
C SER A 102 5.63 3.43 -14.98
N SER A 103 6.35 4.09 -14.06
CA SER A 103 5.87 4.20 -12.68
C SER A 103 4.50 4.88 -12.64
N ALA A 104 3.62 4.35 -11.81
CA ALA A 104 2.36 4.97 -11.45
C ALA A 104 2.23 4.92 -9.92
N ARG A 105 3.34 5.10 -9.20
CA ARG A 105 3.32 5.15 -7.74
C ARG A 105 2.43 6.31 -7.31
N HIS A 106 1.48 6.01 -6.43
CA HIS A 106 0.52 6.98 -5.96
C HIS A 106 1.23 8.17 -5.27
N PRO A 107 0.80 9.44 -5.48
CA PRO A 107 1.46 10.60 -4.90
C PRO A 107 1.56 10.59 -3.36
N ALA A 108 0.65 9.90 -2.67
CA ALA A 108 0.72 9.70 -1.21
C ALA A 108 1.95 8.89 -0.77
N TRP A 109 2.54 8.08 -1.65
CA TRP A 109 3.66 7.18 -1.36
C TRP A 109 4.97 7.69 -1.95
N MET A 110 5.12 9.00 -2.04
CA MET A 110 6.32 9.68 -2.56
C MET A 110 7.16 10.28 -1.44
N ALA A 111 8.47 10.37 -1.64
CA ALA A 111 9.39 10.99 -0.68
C ALA A 111 9.01 12.44 -0.33
N ALA A 112 8.48 13.19 -1.31
CA ALA A 112 7.95 14.54 -1.13
C ALA A 112 6.75 14.64 -0.15
N ARG A 113 6.20 13.50 0.27
CA ARG A 113 5.13 13.38 1.28
C ARG A 113 5.59 12.62 2.53
N GLY A 114 6.90 12.42 2.69
CA GLY A 114 7.51 11.75 3.84
C GLY A 114 7.49 10.23 3.78
N PHE A 115 7.07 9.65 2.65
CA PHE A 115 7.21 8.20 2.41
C PHE A 115 8.70 7.84 2.40
N PRO A 116 9.13 6.73 3.02
CA PRO A 116 10.54 6.36 3.06
C PRO A 116 11.11 6.16 1.66
N SER A 117 12.39 6.49 1.47
CA SER A 117 13.08 6.29 0.21
C SER A 117 14.52 5.85 0.44
N ALA A 118 15.01 4.95 -0.40
CA ALA A 118 16.41 4.54 -0.43
C ALA A 118 17.15 5.24 -1.58
N PRO A 119 18.50 5.32 -1.53
CA PRO A 119 19.30 5.84 -2.65
C PRO A 119 19.03 5.11 -3.97
N ASP A 120 19.23 5.81 -5.09
CA ASP A 120 18.95 5.29 -6.43
C ASP A 120 19.80 4.05 -6.78
N ASP A 121 20.99 3.94 -6.20
CA ASP A 121 22.00 2.91 -6.42
C ASP A 121 21.92 1.74 -5.42
N VAL A 122 20.82 1.61 -4.67
CA VAL A 122 20.64 0.53 -3.70
C VAL A 122 20.73 -0.85 -4.35
N ALA A 123 21.76 -1.62 -3.99
CA ALA A 123 22.14 -2.85 -4.70
C ALA A 123 21.34 -4.09 -4.30
N ASN A 124 20.84 -4.15 -3.06
CA ASN A 124 20.13 -5.31 -2.50
C ASN A 124 19.26 -4.92 -1.30
N LYS A 125 18.51 -5.90 -0.78
CA LYS A 125 17.60 -5.72 0.36
C LYS A 125 18.35 -5.28 1.62
N GLU A 126 19.53 -5.83 1.86
CA GLU A 126 20.37 -5.52 3.02
C GLU A 126 20.84 -4.05 3.00
N ALA A 127 21.20 -3.53 1.82
CA ALA A 127 21.55 -2.13 1.61
C ALA A 127 20.34 -1.18 1.71
N ALA A 128 19.13 -1.66 1.41
CA ALA A 128 17.89 -0.89 1.53
C ALA A 128 17.37 -0.81 2.98
N LEU A 129 17.70 -1.81 3.82
CA LEU A 129 17.14 -1.97 5.16
C LEU A 129 17.35 -0.75 6.08
N PRO A 130 18.51 -0.06 6.09
CA PRO A 130 18.70 1.15 6.91
C PRO A 130 17.73 2.30 6.58
N TYR A 131 17.14 2.30 5.39
CA TYR A 131 16.16 3.30 4.96
C TYR A 131 14.71 2.87 5.20
N PHE A 132 14.50 1.61 5.59
CA PHE A 132 13.20 1.11 5.97
C PHE A 132 12.87 1.53 7.41
N PRO A 133 11.70 2.12 7.70
CA PRO A 133 11.41 2.64 9.04
C PRO A 133 11.43 1.55 10.11
N GLU A 134 12.13 1.84 11.21
CA GLU A 134 12.01 1.04 12.42
C GLU A 134 10.54 1.00 12.87
N GLY A 135 10.08 -0.17 13.34
CA GLY A 135 8.69 -0.38 13.70
C GLY A 135 7.74 -0.55 12.50
N GLY A 136 8.19 -0.37 11.25
CA GLY A 136 7.50 -0.78 10.03
C GLY A 136 6.91 0.36 9.20
N LEU A 137 6.40 0.00 8.01
CA LEU A 137 5.77 0.87 7.03
C LEU A 137 4.42 0.27 6.63
N ARG A 138 3.33 1.04 6.75
CA ARG A 138 1.99 0.63 6.33
C ARG A 138 1.46 1.59 5.29
N ILE A 139 1.00 1.06 4.17
CA ILE A 139 0.16 1.81 3.25
C ILE A 139 -1.30 1.54 3.59
N TYR A 140 -2.15 2.54 3.36
CA TYR A 140 -3.60 2.37 3.52
C TYR A 140 -4.36 3.14 2.44
N ILE A 141 -5.58 2.69 2.21
CA ILE A 141 -6.57 3.28 1.31
C ILE A 141 -7.88 3.32 2.09
N ALA A 142 -8.38 4.52 2.37
CA ALA A 142 -9.68 4.74 2.96
C ALA A 142 -10.71 4.89 1.84
N LYS A 143 -11.87 4.27 2.02
CA LYS A 143 -13.06 4.41 1.19
C LYS A 143 -14.10 5.19 1.98
N THR A 144 -14.69 6.22 1.40
CA THR A 144 -15.76 6.98 2.04
C THR A 144 -17.11 6.32 1.80
N VAL A 145 -18.12 6.72 2.58
CA VAL A 145 -19.51 6.27 2.39
C VAL A 145 -20.08 6.67 1.02
N GLU A 146 -19.53 7.72 0.41
CA GLU A 146 -19.85 8.15 -0.96
C GLU A 146 -19.12 7.33 -2.04
N GLY A 147 -18.20 6.44 -1.65
CA GLY A 147 -17.42 5.59 -2.55
C GLY A 147 -16.09 6.19 -3.03
N ASP A 148 -15.68 7.35 -2.51
CA ASP A 148 -14.40 7.97 -2.85
C ASP A 148 -13.23 7.28 -2.16
N TYR A 149 -12.08 7.23 -2.83
CA TYR A 149 -10.86 6.63 -2.27
C TYR A 149 -9.82 7.68 -1.87
N TYR A 150 -9.13 7.45 -0.76
CA TYR A 150 -8.03 8.29 -0.27
C TYR A 150 -6.88 7.44 0.24
N ALA A 151 -5.67 7.66 -0.27
CA ALA A 151 -4.50 6.89 0.13
C ALA A 151 -3.57 7.69 1.06
N GLY A 152 -2.91 6.94 1.93
CA GLY A 152 -1.88 7.44 2.82
C GLY A 152 -0.96 6.33 3.29
N PHE A 153 -0.12 6.64 4.27
CA PHE A 153 0.75 5.67 4.91
C PHE A 153 1.04 6.07 6.37
N THR A 154 1.44 5.08 7.16
CA THR A 154 2.04 5.30 8.47
C THR A 154 3.40 4.61 8.54
N LYS A 155 4.28 5.11 9.41
CA LYS A 155 5.60 4.53 9.64
C LYS A 155 5.96 4.65 11.12
N GLY A 156 6.92 3.84 11.57
CA GLY A 156 7.32 3.84 12.97
C GLY A 156 6.65 2.74 13.79
N PRO A 157 7.01 2.63 15.07
CA PRO A 157 6.29 1.77 16.02
C PRO A 157 4.87 2.29 16.27
N ARG A 158 4.05 1.45 16.91
CA ARG A 158 2.78 1.90 17.47
C ARG A 158 3.05 3.04 18.47
N PRO A 159 2.30 4.15 18.45
CA PRO A 159 2.42 5.18 19.47
C PRO A 159 2.12 4.62 20.87
N ASP A 160 2.98 4.92 21.85
CA ASP A 160 2.91 4.36 23.21
C ASP A 160 1.59 4.67 23.93
N ASN A 161 0.95 5.79 23.58
CA ASN A 161 -0.32 6.24 24.16
C ASN A 161 -1.56 5.82 23.36
N MET A 162 -1.40 5.04 22.28
CA MET A 162 -2.53 4.52 21.52
C MET A 162 -3.28 3.50 22.36
N LYS A 163 -4.59 3.69 22.54
CA LYS A 163 -5.45 2.75 23.27
C LYS A 163 -5.97 1.67 22.33
N HIS A 164 -6.33 0.52 22.89
CA HIS A 164 -6.91 -0.61 22.13
C HIS A 164 -8.18 -0.24 21.35
N ASN A 165 -8.97 0.70 21.85
CA ASN A 165 -10.18 1.18 21.19
C ASN A 165 -9.92 2.32 20.19
N HIS A 166 -8.66 2.63 19.90
CA HIS A 166 -8.34 3.62 18.89
C HIS A 166 -8.64 3.03 17.50
N PRO A 167 -9.32 3.76 16.60
CA PRO A 167 -9.73 3.21 15.29
C PRO A 167 -8.56 2.77 14.40
N MET A 168 -7.36 3.28 14.67
CA MET A 168 -6.13 2.91 13.97
C MET A 168 -5.31 1.83 14.68
N TRP A 169 -5.81 1.20 15.75
CA TRP A 169 -5.09 0.20 16.52
C TRP A 169 -4.60 -0.97 15.65
N ASP A 170 -5.45 -1.39 14.73
CA ASP A 170 -5.22 -2.54 13.84
C ASP A 170 -4.22 -2.25 12.72
N LEU A 171 -3.91 -0.98 12.43
CA LEU A 171 -2.82 -0.62 11.52
C LEU A 171 -1.43 -0.99 12.07
N TYR A 172 -1.32 -1.26 13.37
CA TYR A 172 -0.07 -1.58 14.05
C TYR A 172 -0.11 -2.96 14.69
N PRO A 173 -0.43 -4.04 13.94
CA PRO A 173 -0.69 -5.33 14.55
C PRO A 173 0.52 -5.87 15.32
N GLN A 174 0.25 -6.65 16.35
CA GLN A 174 1.25 -7.52 16.95
C GLN A 174 1.27 -8.86 16.19
N GLY A 175 2.46 -9.37 15.86
CA GLY A 175 2.62 -10.67 15.19
C GLY A 175 2.65 -10.60 13.65
N LYS A 176 2.18 -11.68 13.00
CA LYS A 176 2.37 -11.93 11.56
C LYS A 176 1.27 -11.34 10.66
N VAL A 177 0.47 -10.40 11.15
CA VAL A 177 -0.59 -9.79 10.33
C VAL A 177 0.03 -8.90 9.25
N VAL A 178 -0.32 -9.21 8.01
CA VAL A 178 0.25 -8.58 6.81
C VAL A 178 -0.60 -7.40 6.34
N GLY A 179 -1.89 -7.36 6.69
CA GLY A 179 -2.82 -6.30 6.32
C GLY A 179 -4.24 -6.75 6.58
N GLY A 180 -5.20 -5.92 6.21
CA GLY A 180 -6.62 -6.22 6.35
C GLY A 180 -7.50 -5.07 5.87
N VAL A 181 -8.78 -5.19 6.20
CA VAL A 181 -9.78 -4.12 6.07
C VAL A 181 -10.29 -3.83 7.48
N ILE A 182 -10.42 -2.54 7.80
CA ILE A 182 -11.04 -2.03 9.03
C ILE A 182 -12.35 -1.38 8.59
N ASP A 183 -13.46 -1.90 9.08
CA ASP A 183 -14.78 -1.34 8.82
C ASP A 183 -15.10 -0.24 9.85
N ALA A 184 -15.83 0.79 9.42
CA ALA A 184 -16.43 1.74 10.33
C ALA A 184 -17.67 1.11 10.98
N ASP A 185 -17.71 1.13 12.31
CA ASP A 185 -18.88 0.74 13.11
C ASP A 185 -20.05 1.74 12.96
#